data_AF-A0A0Q6FCK8-F1
#
_entry.id   AF-A0A0Q6FCK8-F1
#
_cell.length_a   1.000
_cell.length_b   1.000
_cell.length_c   1.000
_cell.angle_alpha   90.00
_cell.angle_beta   90.00
_cell.angle_gamma   90.00
#
_symmetry.space_group_name_H-M   'P 1'
#
loop_
_entity.id
_entity.type
_entity.pdbx_description
1 polymer ?
#
loop_
_entity_poly.entity_id
_entity_poly.type
_entity_poly.pdbx_seq_one_letter_code
_entity_poly.pdbx_strand_id
1 'polypeptide(L)'
;MAAQERTETRVEVDGRVLTLVNLEKVMYPRTGTTKAEVLHYYAQVAPVMLPHLADRAVTRIRWPHGTGDASFFEKNAPSGTPSWVRTVAVPTTGSRSASGEDGELRFPVVDSLATLTWLVNLAALELHVHQWTVTRTGRPRNPDRLVIDLDPGEPAGLMECAQVALLVRERLAEDGLETVPVTSGSKGLHLYAGLAGDLSADEVRDYAKEVAEDLERSHHSLVVSQMTKARRGGKVFLDWSQNTGSKTTIAPYSLRGRETPTVAAPRTWEEVEAGAEDVLGLEHLRYDEVLARIAEEGDLFSA
;
A
#
# COMPACT_ATOMS: atom_id res chain seq x y z
N MET A 1 -13.58 -4.77 -31.72
CA MET A 1 -12.24 -4.84 -31.13
C MET A 1 -11.67 -6.20 -31.51
N ALA A 2 -10.68 -6.24 -32.39
CA ALA A 2 -9.99 -7.49 -32.71
C ALA A 2 -9.36 -8.04 -31.41
N ALA A 3 -9.47 -9.34 -31.16
CA ALA A 3 -8.78 -9.96 -30.04
C ALA A 3 -7.28 -9.75 -30.25
N GLN A 4 -6.62 -9.04 -29.33
CA GLN A 4 -5.18 -8.85 -29.41
C GLN A 4 -4.51 -10.23 -29.30
N GLU A 5 -3.66 -10.55 -30.27
CA GLU A 5 -2.97 -11.83 -30.32
C GLU A 5 -2.13 -12.00 -29.05
N ARG A 6 -2.28 -13.15 -28.39
CA ARG A 6 -1.62 -13.41 -27.12
C ARG A 6 -0.14 -13.66 -27.38
N THR A 7 0.72 -12.74 -26.93
CA THR A 7 2.17 -12.90 -27.01
C THR A 7 2.71 -13.53 -25.72
N GLU A 8 3.73 -14.38 -25.84
CA GLU A 8 4.38 -15.05 -24.72
C GLU A 8 5.89 -14.83 -24.76
N THR A 9 6.49 -14.59 -23.59
CA THR A 9 7.95 -14.49 -23.43
C THR A 9 8.35 -15.29 -22.20
N ARG A 10 9.26 -16.25 -22.37
CA ARG A 10 9.80 -17.03 -21.25
C ARG A 10 11.00 -16.30 -20.66
N VAL A 11 11.01 -16.16 -19.34
CA VAL A 11 12.09 -15.51 -18.57
C VAL A 11 12.47 -16.41 -17.39
N GLU A 12 13.72 -16.30 -16.95
CA GLU A 12 14.16 -16.91 -15.70
C GLU A 12 14.30 -15.82 -14.62
N VAL A 13 13.67 -16.03 -13.46
CA VAL A 13 13.68 -15.10 -12.32
C VAL A 13 13.83 -15.93 -11.04
N ASP A 14 14.85 -15.63 -10.23
CA ASP A 14 15.21 -16.40 -9.03
C ASP A 14 15.29 -17.94 -9.29
N GLY A 15 15.86 -18.34 -10.43
CA GLY A 15 15.97 -19.75 -10.82
C GLY A 15 14.64 -20.42 -11.20
N ARG A 16 13.57 -19.64 -11.43
CA ARG A 16 12.25 -20.11 -11.85
C ARG A 16 11.95 -19.61 -13.26
N VAL A 17 11.41 -20.49 -14.10
CA VAL A 17 10.96 -20.11 -15.45
C VAL A 17 9.52 -19.61 -15.39
N LEU A 18 9.29 -18.37 -15.82
CA LEU A 18 7.96 -17.75 -15.94
C LEU A 18 7.63 -17.45 -17.39
N THR A 19 6.36 -17.60 -17.77
CA THR A 19 5.83 -17.12 -19.05
C THR A 19 5.13 -15.78 -18.83
N LEU A 20 5.78 -14.70 -19.25
CA LEU A 20 5.19 -13.37 -19.30
C LEU A 20 4.31 -13.26 -20.54
N VAL A 21 3.18 -12.55 -20.42
CA VAL A 21 2.22 -12.44 -21.52
C VAL A 21 1.85 -11.00 -21.80
N ASN A 22 1.64 -10.65 -23.08
CA ASN A 22 1.15 -9.34 -23.53
C ASN A 22 1.98 -8.17 -22.99
N LEU A 23 3.30 -8.22 -23.15
CA LEU A 23 4.25 -7.24 -22.60
C LEU A 23 4.00 -5.81 -23.11
N GLU A 24 3.61 -5.66 -24.38
CA GLU A 24 3.31 -4.37 -25.02
C GLU A 24 1.94 -3.81 -24.64
N LYS A 25 1.15 -4.53 -23.83
CA LYS A 25 -0.17 -4.07 -23.41
C LYS A 25 -0.04 -2.78 -22.60
N VAL A 26 -0.72 -1.73 -23.02
CA VAL A 26 -0.80 -0.46 -22.27
C VAL A 26 -1.62 -0.68 -20.99
N MET A 27 -0.97 -0.45 -19.85
CA MET A 27 -1.57 -0.55 -18.51
C MET A 27 -2.06 0.80 -18.01
N TYR A 28 -1.41 1.91 -18.39
CA TYR A 28 -1.82 3.28 -18.05
C TYR A 28 -2.06 4.11 -19.32
N PRO A 29 -3.32 4.19 -19.82
CA PRO A 29 -3.62 4.84 -21.11
C PRO A 29 -3.15 6.30 -21.20
N ARG A 30 -3.25 7.07 -20.12
CA ARG A 30 -2.87 8.50 -20.09
C ARG A 30 -1.38 8.73 -20.35
N THR A 31 -0.54 7.75 -20.03
CA THR A 31 0.93 7.86 -20.14
C THR A 31 1.53 6.92 -21.17
N GLY A 32 0.75 6.00 -21.72
CA GLY A 32 1.25 4.93 -22.59
C GLY A 32 2.01 3.82 -21.86
N THR A 33 2.15 3.89 -20.53
CA THR A 33 2.94 2.92 -19.75
C THR A 33 2.44 1.50 -19.98
N THR A 34 3.35 0.65 -20.43
CA THR A 34 3.11 -0.74 -20.82
C THR A 34 3.28 -1.71 -19.66
N LYS A 35 2.81 -2.95 -19.85
CA LYS A 35 3.00 -4.04 -18.89
C LYS A 35 4.48 -4.39 -18.71
N ALA A 36 5.29 -4.28 -19.75
CA ALA A 36 6.73 -4.45 -19.68
C ALA A 36 7.38 -3.44 -18.71
N GLU A 37 6.98 -2.17 -18.79
CA GLU A 37 7.49 -1.11 -17.91
C GLU A 37 7.04 -1.31 -16.46
N VAL A 38 5.79 -1.73 -16.24
CA VAL A 38 5.31 -2.10 -14.90
C VAL A 38 6.10 -3.27 -14.31
N LEU A 39 6.37 -4.31 -15.12
CA LEU A 39 7.20 -5.44 -14.71
C LEU A 39 8.64 -5.00 -14.42
N HIS A 40 9.19 -4.12 -15.23
CA HIS A 40 10.52 -3.55 -15.04
C HIS A 40 10.61 -2.78 -13.72
N TYR A 41 9.65 -1.89 -13.44
CA TYR A 41 9.56 -1.17 -12.17
C TYR A 41 9.60 -2.12 -10.97
N TYR A 42 8.70 -3.12 -10.97
CA TYR A 42 8.63 -4.06 -9.86
C TYR A 42 9.88 -4.92 -9.71
N ALA A 43 10.59 -5.20 -10.82
CA ALA A 43 11.87 -5.90 -10.76
C ALA A 43 12.99 -5.02 -10.16
N GLN A 44 13.02 -3.73 -10.50
CA GLN A 44 14.03 -2.79 -9.99
C GLN A 44 13.78 -2.39 -8.53
N VAL A 45 12.52 -2.26 -8.13
CA VAL A 45 12.13 -1.86 -6.76
C VAL A 45 12.16 -3.02 -5.76
N ALA A 46 12.21 -4.27 -6.25
CA ALA A 46 12.15 -5.47 -5.41
C ALA A 46 13.15 -5.50 -4.24
N PRO A 47 14.43 -5.07 -4.39
CA PRO A 47 15.39 -5.10 -3.27
C PRO A 47 14.94 -4.30 -2.05
N VAL A 48 14.25 -3.17 -2.26
CA VAL A 48 13.73 -2.32 -1.17
C VAL A 48 12.28 -2.64 -0.81
N MET A 49 11.48 -3.15 -1.75
CA MET A 49 10.07 -3.46 -1.51
C MET A 49 9.86 -4.80 -0.79
N LEU A 50 10.62 -5.85 -1.14
CA LEU A 50 10.41 -7.20 -0.61
C LEU A 50 10.54 -7.29 0.92
N PRO A 51 11.49 -6.60 1.59
CA PRO A 51 11.53 -6.55 3.06
C PRO A 51 10.20 -6.10 3.68
N HIS A 52 9.49 -5.18 3.02
CA HIS A 52 8.22 -4.60 3.52
C HIS A 52 6.99 -5.45 3.21
N LEU A 53 7.14 -6.44 2.33
CA LEU A 53 6.13 -7.46 2.02
C LEU A 53 6.38 -8.80 2.75
N ALA A 54 7.60 -9.00 3.26
CA ALA A 54 8.04 -10.26 3.83
C ALA A 54 7.09 -10.75 4.93
N ASP A 55 6.73 -12.04 4.85
CA ASP A 55 5.81 -12.67 5.80
C ASP A 55 4.43 -11.97 5.95
N ARG A 56 4.01 -11.09 5.02
CA ARG A 56 2.67 -10.48 5.04
C ARG A 56 1.75 -11.14 4.02
N ALA A 57 0.50 -11.40 4.43
CA ALA A 57 -0.54 -11.83 3.50
C ALA A 57 -0.93 -10.67 2.56
N VAL A 58 -0.87 -10.91 1.25
CA VAL A 58 -1.04 -9.86 0.23
C VAL A 58 -2.40 -9.92 -0.45
N THR A 59 -3.18 -8.85 -0.29
CA THR A 59 -4.34 -8.54 -1.14
C THR A 59 -3.84 -7.82 -2.38
N ARG A 60 -4.34 -8.20 -3.56
CA ARG A 60 -3.98 -7.53 -4.81
C ARG A 60 -5.18 -6.78 -5.36
N ILE A 61 -4.94 -5.64 -5.99
CA ILE A 61 -5.90 -5.05 -6.92
C ILE A 61 -5.35 -5.20 -8.33
N ARG A 62 -6.17 -5.76 -9.20
CA ARG A 62 -5.77 -6.14 -10.55
C ARG A 62 -6.53 -5.34 -11.59
N TRP A 63 -5.81 -4.91 -12.63
CA TRP A 63 -6.36 -4.23 -13.81
C TRP A 63 -6.04 -5.04 -15.06
N PRO A 64 -6.73 -6.16 -15.33
CA PRO A 64 -6.41 -7.01 -16.47
C PRO A 64 -6.37 -6.27 -17.80
N HIS A 65 -7.14 -5.19 -17.94
CA HIS A 65 -7.28 -4.36 -19.14
C HIS A 65 -6.69 -2.93 -19.00
N GLY A 66 -5.87 -2.69 -17.96
CA GLY A 66 -5.29 -1.37 -17.68
C GLY A 66 -6.22 -0.46 -16.87
N THR A 67 -5.70 0.68 -16.42
CA THR A 67 -6.38 1.59 -15.48
C THR A 67 -7.55 2.36 -16.07
N GLY A 68 -7.76 2.27 -17.38
CA GLY A 68 -8.95 2.80 -18.07
C GLY A 68 -10.18 1.89 -18.01
N ASP A 69 -10.07 0.70 -17.42
CA ASP A 69 -11.15 -0.29 -17.30
C ASP A 69 -11.31 -0.78 -15.85
N ALA A 70 -12.28 -1.66 -15.61
CA ALA A 70 -12.62 -2.17 -14.29
C ALA A 70 -11.45 -2.92 -13.63
N SER A 71 -11.24 -2.60 -12.37
CA SER A 71 -10.35 -3.32 -11.46
C SER A 71 -11.12 -4.34 -10.62
N PHE A 72 -10.42 -5.30 -10.03
CA PHE A 72 -11.01 -6.12 -8.96
C PHE A 72 -10.01 -6.40 -7.83
N PHE A 73 -10.55 -6.51 -6.63
CA PHE A 73 -9.83 -6.92 -5.43
C PHE A 73 -9.74 -8.44 -5.37
N GLU A 74 -8.55 -8.96 -5.12
CA GLU A 74 -8.31 -10.39 -5.04
C GLU A 74 -7.53 -10.70 -3.76
N LYS A 75 -8.22 -11.30 -2.80
CA LYS A 75 -7.64 -11.76 -1.53
C LYS A 75 -7.12 -13.19 -1.66
N ASN A 76 -7.97 -14.09 -2.13
CA ASN A 76 -7.61 -15.49 -2.30
C ASN A 76 -6.57 -15.66 -3.41
N ALA A 77 -5.60 -16.56 -3.24
CA ALA A 77 -4.63 -16.91 -4.25
C ALA A 77 -5.37 -17.48 -5.49
N PRO A 78 -5.05 -17.02 -6.71
CA PRO A 78 -5.78 -17.41 -7.90
C PRO A 78 -5.62 -18.90 -8.19
N SER A 79 -6.60 -19.47 -8.92
CA SER A 79 -6.43 -20.80 -9.49
C SER A 79 -5.20 -20.83 -10.41
N GLY A 80 -4.43 -21.92 -10.34
CA GLY A 80 -3.15 -22.00 -11.07
C GLY A 80 -2.00 -21.25 -10.41
N THR A 81 -2.11 -20.88 -9.12
CA THR A 81 -0.97 -20.42 -8.31
C THR A 81 0.17 -21.44 -8.40
N PRO A 82 1.38 -21.04 -8.84
CA PRO A 82 2.51 -21.96 -8.94
C PRO A 82 2.87 -22.57 -7.58
N SER A 83 3.31 -23.84 -7.57
CA SER A 83 3.60 -24.58 -6.32
C SER A 83 4.70 -23.95 -5.45
N TRP A 84 5.56 -23.14 -6.06
CA TRP A 84 6.64 -22.43 -5.38
C TRP A 84 6.19 -21.09 -4.77
N VAL A 85 4.98 -20.61 -5.06
CA VAL A 85 4.40 -19.44 -4.39
C VAL A 85 3.88 -19.85 -3.03
N ARG A 86 4.48 -19.31 -1.98
CA ARG A 86 3.99 -19.50 -0.61
C ARG A 86 2.60 -18.90 -0.48
N THR A 87 1.72 -19.66 0.16
CA THR A 87 0.39 -19.18 0.55
C THR A 87 0.13 -19.44 2.02
N VAL A 88 -0.68 -18.60 2.65
CA VAL A 88 -1.06 -18.70 4.06
C VAL A 88 -2.56 -18.61 4.20
N ALA A 89 -3.14 -19.44 5.08
CA ALA A 89 -4.54 -19.36 5.44
C ALA A 89 -4.69 -18.31 6.54
N VAL A 90 -5.51 -17.29 6.28
CA VAL A 90 -5.79 -16.21 7.22
C VAL A 90 -7.27 -16.28 7.59
N PRO A 91 -7.59 -16.35 8.90
CA PRO A 91 -8.97 -16.27 9.36
C PRO A 91 -9.60 -14.94 8.94
N THR A 92 -10.81 -14.98 8.36
CA THR A 92 -11.56 -13.76 8.08
C THR A 92 -12.54 -13.48 9.20
N THR A 93 -12.31 -12.40 9.95
CA THR A 93 -13.34 -11.84 10.81
C THR A 93 -14.35 -11.11 9.92
N GLY A 94 -15.61 -11.58 9.90
CA GLY A 94 -16.71 -10.92 9.18
C GLY A 94 -16.94 -11.37 7.72
N SER A 95 -16.56 -12.59 7.35
CA SER A 95 -17.07 -13.22 6.13
C SER A 95 -18.60 -13.26 6.17
N ARG A 96 -19.28 -12.49 5.30
CA ARG A 96 -20.71 -12.66 5.00
C ARG A 96 -20.92 -13.90 4.13
N SER A 97 -20.33 -15.03 4.51
CA SER A 97 -20.79 -16.32 3.97
C SER A 97 -22.23 -16.50 4.44
N ALA A 98 -23.10 -16.96 3.55
CA ALA A 98 -24.50 -17.24 3.88
C ALA A 98 -24.65 -18.30 5.00
N SER A 99 -23.55 -18.99 5.36
CA SER A 99 -23.49 -20.03 6.39
C SER A 99 -23.10 -19.52 7.78
N GLY A 100 -22.64 -18.28 7.95
CA GLY A 100 -22.26 -17.75 9.27
C GLY A 100 -21.06 -18.43 9.93
N GLU A 101 -20.27 -19.21 9.17
CA GLU A 101 -19.01 -19.79 9.62
C GLU A 101 -17.84 -18.85 9.33
N ASP A 102 -16.92 -18.75 10.30
CA ASP A 102 -15.61 -18.13 10.11
C ASP A 102 -14.87 -18.84 8.97
N GLY A 103 -14.68 -18.13 7.86
CA GLY A 103 -13.99 -18.66 6.69
C GLY A 103 -12.49 -18.33 6.74
N GLU A 104 -11.65 -19.25 6.29
CA GLU A 104 -10.26 -18.94 5.98
C GLU A 104 -10.11 -18.52 4.51
N LEU A 105 -9.37 -17.45 4.26
CA LEU A 105 -8.92 -17.09 2.92
C LEU A 105 -7.44 -17.43 2.77
N ARG A 106 -7.06 -17.95 1.60
CA ARG A 106 -5.67 -18.32 1.32
C ARG A 106 -4.98 -17.18 0.57
N PHE A 107 -4.09 -16.45 1.21
CA PHE A 107 -3.39 -15.32 0.60
C PHE A 107 -2.02 -15.75 0.07
N PRO A 108 -1.53 -15.16 -1.04
CA PRO A 108 -0.12 -15.26 -1.40
C PRO A 108 0.73 -14.43 -0.42
N VAL A 109 1.96 -14.90 -0.18
CA VAL A 109 3.02 -14.15 0.49
C VAL A 109 4.12 -13.89 -0.53
N VAL A 110 4.59 -12.64 -0.59
CA VAL A 110 5.53 -12.18 -1.63
C VAL A 110 6.95 -12.15 -1.07
N ASP A 111 7.55 -13.33 -0.97
CA ASP A 111 8.88 -13.51 -0.37
C ASP A 111 10.04 -13.53 -1.40
N SER A 112 9.78 -13.28 -2.69
CA SER A 112 10.82 -13.33 -3.74
C SER A 112 10.45 -12.51 -4.97
N LEU A 113 11.44 -12.14 -5.77
CA LEU A 113 11.24 -11.41 -7.02
C LEU A 113 10.39 -12.24 -7.98
N ALA A 114 10.60 -13.56 -8.07
CA ALA A 114 9.76 -14.40 -8.94
C ALA A 114 8.27 -14.37 -8.56
N THR A 115 7.92 -14.37 -7.26
CA THR A 115 6.53 -14.24 -6.81
C THR A 115 5.96 -12.88 -7.17
N LEU A 116 6.75 -11.82 -6.97
CA LEU A 116 6.37 -10.45 -7.33
C LEU A 116 6.12 -10.34 -8.84
N THR A 117 7.07 -10.78 -9.67
CA THR A 117 6.95 -10.81 -11.13
C THR A 117 5.71 -11.60 -11.58
N TRP A 118 5.42 -12.74 -10.96
CA TRP A 118 4.22 -13.53 -11.28
C TRP A 118 2.93 -12.76 -10.99
N LEU A 119 2.80 -12.14 -9.81
CA LEU A 119 1.61 -11.34 -9.47
C LEU A 119 1.43 -10.15 -10.41
N VAL A 120 2.52 -9.46 -10.74
CA VAL A 120 2.50 -8.32 -11.67
C VAL A 120 2.15 -8.79 -13.09
N ASN A 121 2.61 -9.97 -13.51
CA ASN A 121 2.21 -10.58 -14.77
C ASN A 121 0.70 -10.93 -14.81
N LEU A 122 0.06 -11.13 -13.66
CA LEU A 122 -1.39 -11.24 -13.54
C LEU A 122 -2.12 -9.88 -13.53
N ALA A 123 -1.41 -8.80 -13.83
CA ALA A 123 -1.87 -7.41 -13.81
C ALA A 123 -2.22 -6.89 -12.42
N ALA A 124 -1.60 -7.43 -11.35
CA ALA A 124 -1.65 -6.79 -10.03
C ALA A 124 -0.80 -5.52 -10.06
N LEU A 125 -1.47 -4.36 -10.07
CA LEU A 125 -0.80 -3.06 -9.98
C LEU A 125 -0.61 -2.66 -8.53
N GLU A 126 -1.61 -2.92 -7.68
CA GLU A 126 -1.54 -2.58 -6.26
C GLU A 126 -1.37 -3.83 -5.39
N LEU A 127 -0.43 -3.77 -4.46
CA LEU A 127 -0.17 -4.76 -3.43
C LEU A 127 -0.51 -4.15 -2.08
N HIS A 128 -1.50 -4.72 -1.40
CA HIS A 128 -1.97 -4.29 -0.10
C HIS A 128 -1.66 -5.36 0.94
N VAL A 129 -1.16 -4.94 2.09
CA VAL A 129 -0.70 -5.85 3.16
C VAL A 129 -1.33 -5.51 4.48
N HIS A 130 -1.44 -6.50 5.35
CA HIS A 130 -1.81 -6.31 6.75
C HIS A 130 -0.68 -5.63 7.53
N GLN A 131 -1.02 -4.98 8.64
CA GLN A 131 -0.04 -4.36 9.55
C GLN A 131 0.60 -5.36 10.51
N TRP A 132 0.35 -6.66 10.31
CA TRP A 132 0.95 -7.78 11.01
C TRP A 132 1.61 -8.75 10.02
N THR A 133 2.47 -9.61 10.53
CA THR A 133 3.12 -10.69 9.78
C THR A 133 2.57 -12.06 10.19
N VAL A 134 2.82 -13.07 9.36
CA VAL A 134 2.50 -14.47 9.67
C VAL A 134 3.71 -15.21 10.22
N THR A 135 3.46 -16.22 11.04
CA THR A 135 4.46 -17.26 11.32
C THR A 135 4.75 -18.09 10.06
N ARG A 136 5.80 -18.92 10.13
CA ARG A 136 6.08 -19.91 9.08
C ARG A 136 4.91 -20.88 8.83
N THR A 137 4.12 -21.15 9.87
CA THR A 137 2.92 -22.00 9.80
C THR A 137 1.65 -21.24 9.36
N GLY A 138 1.79 -19.95 9.01
CA GLY A 138 0.69 -19.13 8.48
C GLY A 138 -0.21 -18.49 9.53
N ARG A 139 0.13 -18.57 10.82
CA ARG A 139 -0.67 -17.93 11.88
C ARG A 139 -0.37 -16.42 11.95
N PRO A 140 -1.38 -15.54 11.97
CA PRO A 140 -1.17 -14.12 12.22
C PRO A 140 -0.45 -13.88 13.56
N ARG A 141 0.49 -12.96 13.56
CA ARG A 141 1.09 -12.36 14.76
C ARG A 141 0.35 -11.07 15.11
N ASN A 142 0.71 -10.51 16.25
CA ASN A 142 0.37 -9.13 16.57
C ASN A 142 0.99 -8.16 15.54
N PRO A 143 0.38 -6.98 15.33
CA PRO A 143 0.94 -5.95 14.45
C PRO A 143 2.36 -5.56 14.85
N ASP A 144 3.23 -5.50 13.85
CA ASP A 144 4.62 -5.06 13.98
C ASP A 144 4.79 -3.61 13.50
N ARG A 145 3.70 -2.98 13.07
CA ARG A 145 3.68 -1.56 12.73
C ARG A 145 2.28 -0.94 12.91
N LEU A 146 2.28 0.34 13.21
CA LEU A 146 1.13 1.25 13.17
C LEU A 146 1.09 1.92 11.79
N VAL A 147 -0.12 2.18 11.28
CA VAL A 147 -0.31 3.10 10.14
C VAL A 147 -1.32 4.19 10.49
N ILE A 148 -0.98 5.43 10.21
CA ILE A 148 -1.89 6.57 10.23
C ILE A 148 -2.15 6.97 8.78
N ASP A 149 -3.40 6.88 8.34
CA ASP A 149 -3.81 7.20 6.98
C ASP A 149 -4.50 8.58 6.96
N LEU A 150 -3.91 9.52 6.23
CA LEU A 150 -4.33 10.91 6.13
C LEU A 150 -5.04 11.11 4.80
N ASP A 151 -6.37 11.21 4.84
CA ASP A 151 -7.26 11.31 3.69
C ASP A 151 -7.84 12.73 3.56
N PRO A 152 -7.42 13.54 2.58
CA PRO A 152 -7.91 14.91 2.46
C PRO A 152 -9.33 14.94 1.87
N GLY A 153 -10.21 15.76 2.46
CA GLY A 153 -11.54 16.05 1.95
C GLY A 153 -11.56 17.39 1.22
N GLU A 154 -12.00 17.38 -0.05
CA GLU A 154 -12.03 18.56 -0.92
C GLU A 154 -12.66 19.78 -0.21
N PRO A 155 -12.05 20.99 -0.33
CA PRO A 155 -10.92 21.33 -1.19
C PRO A 155 -9.52 21.02 -0.62
N ALA A 156 -9.39 20.43 0.57
CA ALA A 156 -8.08 20.05 1.10
C ALA A 156 -7.40 19.02 0.18
N GLY A 157 -6.08 19.06 0.16
CA GLY A 157 -5.22 18.20 -0.63
C GLY A 157 -3.96 17.79 0.13
N LEU A 158 -2.87 17.60 -0.59
CA LEU A 158 -1.63 17.05 -0.04
C LEU A 158 -0.92 18.00 0.92
N MET A 159 -1.10 19.33 0.77
CA MET A 159 -0.57 20.34 1.68
C MET A 159 -1.17 20.20 3.09
N GLU A 160 -2.50 20.11 3.20
CA GLU A 160 -3.15 19.88 4.49
C GLU A 160 -2.76 18.52 5.08
N CYS A 161 -2.61 17.49 4.25
CA CYS A 161 -2.06 16.20 4.71
C CYS A 161 -0.66 16.35 5.28
N ALA A 162 0.22 17.14 4.66
CA ALA A 162 1.57 17.38 5.15
C ALA A 162 1.56 18.15 6.49
N GLN A 163 0.71 19.17 6.62
CA GLN A 163 0.52 19.88 7.89
C GLN A 163 0.06 18.95 9.01
N VAL A 164 -0.92 18.09 8.73
CA VAL A 164 -1.40 17.10 9.72
C VAL A 164 -0.35 16.03 9.99
N ALA A 165 0.47 15.66 9.01
CA ALA A 165 1.54 14.70 9.19
C ALA A 165 2.59 15.18 10.21
N LEU A 166 2.93 16.46 10.21
CA LEU A 166 3.83 17.06 11.20
C LEU A 166 3.23 16.99 12.61
N LEU A 167 1.93 17.27 12.76
CA LEU A 167 1.24 17.14 14.05
C LEU A 167 1.22 15.70 14.56
N VAL A 168 0.98 14.74 13.66
CA VAL A 168 1.00 13.32 14.02
C VAL A 168 2.41 12.87 14.40
N ARG A 169 3.45 13.33 13.69
CA ARG A 169 4.86 13.05 14.02
C ARG A 169 5.18 13.46 15.44
N GLU A 170 4.86 14.70 15.80
CA GLU A 170 5.10 15.25 17.14
C GLU A 170 4.35 14.43 18.20
N ARG A 171 3.06 14.18 17.99
CA ARG A 171 2.22 13.44 18.93
C ARG A 171 2.68 11.99 19.14
N LEU A 172 3.12 11.30 18.09
CA LEU A 172 3.63 9.93 18.18
C LEU A 172 5.05 9.89 18.79
N ALA A 173 5.86 10.92 18.56
CA ALA A 173 7.18 11.04 19.19
C ALA A 173 7.10 11.19 20.71
N GLU A 174 6.04 11.82 21.26
CA GLU A 174 5.78 11.89 22.71
C GLU A 174 5.62 10.49 23.34
N ASP A 175 5.11 9.53 22.56
CA ASP A 175 4.95 8.13 22.97
C ASP A 175 6.17 7.27 22.59
N GLY A 176 7.24 7.88 22.09
CA GLY A 176 8.47 7.19 21.67
C GLY A 176 8.35 6.46 20.33
N LEU A 177 7.35 6.81 19.50
CA LEU A 177 7.16 6.21 18.18
C LEU A 177 7.74 7.12 17.08
N GLU A 178 8.82 6.66 16.47
CA GLU A 178 9.38 7.29 15.27
C GLU A 178 8.54 6.93 14.04
N THR A 179 8.31 7.93 13.18
CA THR A 179 7.44 7.79 12.01
C THR A 179 8.15 8.04 10.70
N VAL A 180 7.79 7.27 9.69
CA VAL A 180 8.23 7.42 8.30
C VAL A 180 7.05 7.85 7.43
N PRO A 181 7.14 9.00 6.73
CA PRO A 181 6.08 9.45 5.85
C PRO A 181 6.13 8.78 4.48
N VAL A 182 4.95 8.44 3.96
CA VAL A 182 4.76 7.78 2.67
C VAL A 182 3.63 8.48 1.95
N THR A 183 3.92 9.18 0.86
CA THR A 183 2.84 9.67 -0.02
C THR A 183 2.04 8.47 -0.53
N SER A 184 0.71 8.51 -0.48
CA SER A 184 -0.11 7.34 -0.85
C SER A 184 -0.05 7.00 -2.34
N GLY A 185 0.48 7.91 -3.18
CA GLY A 185 0.40 7.85 -4.63
C GLY A 185 -1.01 8.11 -5.17
N SER A 186 -1.93 8.63 -4.34
CA SER A 186 -3.33 8.82 -4.68
C SER A 186 -3.84 10.23 -4.38
N LYS A 187 -4.18 10.51 -3.12
CA LYS A 187 -4.70 11.82 -2.70
C LYS A 187 -4.00 12.30 -1.43
N GLY A 188 -3.77 11.36 -0.51
CA GLY A 188 -3.26 11.64 0.83
C GLY A 188 -1.88 11.05 1.12
N LEU A 189 -1.59 10.90 2.40
CA LEU A 189 -0.30 10.50 2.94
C LEU A 189 -0.50 9.47 4.06
N HIS A 190 0.41 8.51 4.18
CA HIS A 190 0.46 7.57 5.30
C HIS A 190 1.68 7.86 6.17
N LEU A 191 1.55 7.66 7.47
CA LEU A 191 2.67 7.60 8.40
C LEU A 191 2.75 6.20 8.99
N TYR A 192 3.94 5.62 9.00
CA TYR A 192 4.19 4.31 9.58
C TYR A 192 5.11 4.43 10.79
N ALA A 193 4.82 3.70 11.86
CA ALA A 193 5.71 3.56 13.01
C ALA A 193 5.91 2.07 13.32
N GLY A 194 7.14 1.67 13.65
CA GLY A 194 7.44 0.31 14.08
C GLY A 194 6.83 0.01 15.46
N LEU A 195 6.36 -1.23 15.66
CA LEU A 195 5.83 -1.70 16.95
C LEU A 195 6.58 -2.94 17.41
N ALA A 196 6.64 -3.15 18.72
CA ALA A 196 7.31 -4.30 19.33
C ALA A 196 6.55 -5.64 19.13
N GLY A 197 5.30 -5.60 18.65
CA GLY A 197 4.46 -6.79 18.46
C GLY A 197 3.85 -7.35 19.74
N ASP A 198 3.79 -6.55 20.80
CA ASP A 198 3.19 -6.87 22.10
C ASP A 198 1.70 -6.50 22.17
N LEU A 199 1.27 -5.49 21.42
CA LEU A 199 -0.13 -5.07 21.32
C LEU A 199 -0.94 -5.90 20.31
N SER A 200 -2.19 -6.19 20.63
CA SER A 200 -3.17 -6.76 19.70
C SER A 200 -3.60 -5.75 18.64
N ALA A 201 -4.20 -6.22 17.54
CA ALA A 201 -4.71 -5.32 16.49
C ALA A 201 -5.82 -4.38 16.98
N ASP A 202 -6.63 -4.80 17.97
CA ASP A 202 -7.64 -3.95 18.56
C ASP A 202 -7.01 -2.84 19.42
N GLU A 203 -5.97 -3.14 20.19
CA GLU A 203 -5.23 -2.14 20.98
C GLU A 203 -4.52 -1.13 20.07
N VAL A 204 -3.88 -1.57 18.98
CA VAL A 204 -3.24 -0.66 18.01
C VAL A 204 -4.27 0.23 17.32
N ARG A 205 -5.44 -0.32 16.96
CA ARG A 205 -6.56 0.47 16.40
C ARG A 205 -7.08 1.50 17.39
N ASP A 206 -7.27 1.11 18.64
CA ASP A 206 -7.83 2.00 19.67
C ASP A 206 -6.84 3.11 20.02
N TYR A 207 -5.54 2.80 20.05
CA TYR A 207 -4.47 3.81 20.14
C TYR A 207 -4.49 4.79 18.95
N ALA A 208 -4.56 4.30 17.71
CA ALA A 208 -4.64 5.15 16.53
C ALA A 208 -5.88 6.07 16.57
N LYS A 209 -6.98 5.57 17.14
CA LYS A 209 -8.21 6.33 17.32
C LYS A 209 -8.05 7.41 18.38
N GLU A 210 -7.39 7.11 19.51
CA GLU A 210 -7.06 8.09 20.54
C GLU A 210 -6.23 9.25 19.95
N VAL A 211 -5.17 8.94 19.19
CA VAL A 211 -4.36 9.94 18.49
C VAL A 211 -5.22 10.80 17.54
N ALA A 212 -6.13 10.17 16.79
CA ALA A 212 -7.04 10.88 15.89
C ALA A 212 -7.97 11.84 16.63
N GLU A 213 -8.56 11.39 17.74
CA GLU A 213 -9.48 12.18 18.56
C GLU A 213 -8.75 13.30 19.31
N ASP A 214 -7.52 13.07 19.76
CA ASP A 214 -6.66 14.08 20.41
C ASP A 214 -6.31 15.23 19.46
N LEU A 215 -5.91 14.88 18.23
CA LEU A 215 -5.59 15.85 17.19
C LEU A 215 -6.84 16.58 16.69
N GLU A 216 -7.99 15.91 16.57
CA GLU A 216 -9.25 16.60 16.25
C GLU A 216 -9.66 17.59 17.34
N ARG A 217 -9.47 17.28 18.63
CA ARG A 217 -9.81 18.23 19.72
C ARG A 217 -8.95 19.49 19.69
N SER A 218 -7.66 19.35 19.42
CA SER A 218 -6.70 20.46 19.39
C SER A 218 -6.69 21.23 18.07
N HIS A 219 -6.95 20.56 16.94
CA HIS A 219 -6.83 21.10 15.58
C HIS A 219 -8.11 20.87 14.75
N HIS A 220 -9.28 21.08 15.37
CA HIS A 220 -10.60 20.79 14.77
C HIS A 220 -10.89 21.48 13.43
N SER A 221 -10.18 22.56 13.08
CA SER A 221 -10.31 23.23 11.79
C SER A 221 -9.62 22.47 10.65
N LEU A 222 -8.66 21.60 10.97
CA LEU A 222 -7.80 20.90 10.02
C LEU A 222 -8.02 19.37 10.05
N VAL A 223 -8.29 18.79 11.22
CA VAL A 223 -8.40 17.34 11.44
C VAL A 223 -9.85 16.91 11.70
N VAL A 224 -10.22 15.72 11.22
CA VAL A 224 -11.46 15.02 11.59
C VAL A 224 -11.19 13.53 11.78
N SER A 225 -11.70 12.94 12.87
CA SER A 225 -11.56 11.51 13.18
C SER A 225 -12.85 10.70 12.89
N GLN A 226 -13.97 11.39 12.64
CA GLN A 226 -15.24 10.75 12.34
C GLN A 226 -15.37 10.36 10.87
N MET A 227 -15.87 9.14 10.62
CA MET A 227 -15.97 8.57 9.27
C MET A 227 -16.95 9.30 8.34
N THR A 228 -17.86 10.13 8.87
CA THR A 228 -18.91 10.77 8.07
C THR A 228 -18.34 11.75 7.05
N LYS A 229 -18.42 11.39 5.75
CA LYS A 229 -17.88 12.19 4.63
C LYS A 229 -18.32 13.66 4.65
N ALA A 230 -19.54 13.95 5.10
CA ALA A 230 -20.07 15.31 5.20
C ALA A 230 -19.25 16.26 6.10
N ARG A 231 -18.43 15.71 7.02
CA ARG A 231 -17.59 16.49 7.96
C ARG A 231 -16.17 16.75 7.46
N ARG A 232 -15.81 16.24 6.28
CA ARG A 232 -14.42 16.26 5.76
C ARG A 232 -14.10 17.49 4.91
N GLY A 233 -15.08 18.33 4.56
CA GLY A 233 -14.86 19.45 3.66
C GLY A 233 -13.75 20.39 4.16
N GLY A 234 -12.67 20.52 3.39
CA GLY A 234 -11.51 21.34 3.73
C GLY A 234 -10.66 20.81 4.89
N LYS A 235 -10.81 19.53 5.26
CA LYS A 235 -10.11 18.89 6.38
C LYS A 235 -9.45 17.58 5.97
N VAL A 236 -8.51 17.11 6.78
CA VAL A 236 -7.90 15.80 6.66
C VAL A 236 -8.59 14.82 7.60
N PHE A 237 -9.11 13.75 7.02
CA PHE A 237 -9.62 12.61 7.77
C PHE A 237 -8.47 11.71 8.19
N LEU A 238 -8.38 11.43 9.49
CA LEU A 238 -7.40 10.54 10.08
C LEU A 238 -8.03 9.15 10.20
N ASP A 239 -7.82 8.27 9.22
CA ASP A 239 -8.44 6.93 9.16
C ASP A 239 -7.75 5.94 10.10
N TRP A 240 -8.01 6.07 11.40
CA TRP A 240 -7.54 5.15 12.44
C TRP A 240 -7.96 3.69 12.20
N SER A 241 -9.01 3.46 11.41
CA SER A 241 -9.55 2.12 11.19
C SER A 241 -8.67 1.25 10.29
N GLN A 242 -7.66 1.82 9.61
CA GLN A 242 -6.66 1.07 8.83
C GLN A 242 -5.88 0.04 9.66
N ASN A 243 -5.80 0.24 10.98
CA ASN A 243 -5.15 -0.69 11.91
C ASN A 243 -6.04 -1.88 12.34
N THR A 244 -7.26 -1.97 11.83
CA THR A 244 -8.12 -3.15 12.07
C THR A 244 -7.45 -4.40 11.49
N GLY A 245 -7.34 -5.47 12.27
CA GLY A 245 -6.59 -6.68 11.86
C GLY A 245 -7.01 -7.32 10.54
N SER A 246 -8.26 -7.14 10.09
CA SER A 246 -8.76 -7.66 8.82
C SER A 246 -8.53 -6.75 7.60
N LYS A 247 -8.11 -5.49 7.83
CA LYS A 247 -7.81 -4.53 6.76
C LYS A 247 -6.39 -4.71 6.25
N THR A 248 -6.21 -4.25 5.01
CA THR A 248 -4.93 -4.15 4.34
C THR A 248 -4.76 -2.74 3.83
N THR A 249 -3.53 -2.23 3.87
CA THR A 249 -3.16 -0.91 3.33
C THR A 249 -2.14 -1.11 2.21
N ILE A 250 -2.09 -0.17 1.26
CA ILE A 250 -1.10 -0.21 0.18
C ILE A 250 0.30 -0.36 0.78
N ALA A 251 1.09 -1.27 0.22
CA ALA A 251 2.47 -1.44 0.65
C ALA A 251 3.33 -0.27 0.15
N PRO A 252 4.31 0.22 0.94
CA PRO A 252 5.36 1.10 0.43
C PRO A 252 5.96 0.54 -0.86
N TYR A 253 6.25 1.45 -1.80
CA TYR A 253 6.74 1.17 -3.15
C TYR A 253 5.75 0.49 -4.11
N SER A 254 4.51 0.18 -3.69
CA SER A 254 3.52 -0.36 -4.63
C SER A 254 2.97 0.74 -5.54
N LEU A 255 2.78 0.42 -6.83
CA LEU A 255 2.08 1.28 -7.78
C LEU A 255 0.63 1.50 -7.35
N ARG A 256 0.03 2.58 -7.87
CA ARG A 256 -1.39 2.88 -7.76
C ARG A 256 -2.08 2.72 -9.10
N GLY A 257 -3.26 2.11 -9.11
CA GLY A 257 -4.10 1.95 -10.31
C GLY A 257 -4.86 3.24 -10.64
N ARG A 258 -4.12 4.33 -10.86
CA ARG A 258 -4.63 5.67 -11.17
C ARG A 258 -4.43 5.98 -12.65
N GLU A 259 -4.77 7.21 -13.07
CA GLU A 259 -4.56 7.63 -14.45
C GLU A 259 -3.08 7.64 -14.83
N THR A 260 -2.22 8.05 -13.89
CA THR A 260 -0.77 8.02 -14.00
C THR A 260 -0.19 6.94 -13.06
N PRO A 261 0.97 6.35 -13.41
CA PRO A 261 1.63 5.29 -12.63
C PRO A 261 2.37 5.84 -11.40
N THR A 262 1.62 6.43 -10.48
CA THR A 262 2.12 6.90 -9.18
C THR A 262 2.37 5.75 -8.21
N VAL A 263 3.18 6.01 -7.18
CA VAL A 263 3.64 5.03 -6.20
C VAL A 263 3.27 5.46 -4.78
N ALA A 264 3.00 4.49 -3.90
CA ALA A 264 3.03 4.72 -2.46
C ALA A 264 4.49 4.95 -1.99
N ALA A 265 5.00 6.17 -2.16
CA ALA A 265 6.43 6.46 -2.08
C ALA A 265 6.83 7.03 -0.71
N PRO A 266 7.75 6.38 0.02
CA PRO A 266 8.40 6.94 1.20
C PRO A 266 9.05 8.29 0.90
N ARG A 267 8.99 9.21 1.85
CA ARG A 267 9.48 10.59 1.76
C ARG A 267 10.36 10.91 2.96
N THR A 268 11.17 11.94 2.82
CA THR A 268 11.88 12.55 3.93
C THR A 268 10.97 13.52 4.69
N TRP A 269 11.32 13.86 5.93
CA TRP A 269 10.56 14.83 6.70
C TRP A 269 10.74 16.26 6.16
N GLU A 270 11.91 16.58 5.62
CA GLU A 270 12.20 17.84 4.96
C GLU A 270 11.24 18.11 3.78
N GLU A 271 10.89 17.06 3.01
CA GLU A 271 9.92 17.17 1.93
C GLU A 271 8.48 17.35 2.44
N VAL A 272 8.15 16.75 3.59
CA VAL A 272 6.84 16.96 4.22
C VAL A 272 6.74 18.38 4.79
N GLU A 273 7.82 18.89 5.39
CA GLU A 273 7.91 20.27 5.89
C GLU A 273 7.73 21.28 4.73
N ALA A 274 8.43 21.08 3.62
CA ALA A 274 8.24 21.91 2.41
C ALA A 274 6.80 21.84 1.87
N GLY A 275 6.20 20.64 1.84
CA GLY A 275 4.81 20.43 1.44
C GLY A 275 3.78 21.03 2.38
N ALA A 276 4.11 21.26 3.65
CA ALA A 276 3.22 21.89 4.61
C ALA A 276 3.16 23.43 4.44
N GLU A 277 4.20 24.01 3.83
CA GLU A 277 4.34 25.45 3.59
C GLU A 277 3.89 25.87 2.17
N ASP A 278 4.08 25.01 1.18
CA ASP A 278 3.75 25.28 -0.23
C ASP A 278 2.94 24.12 -0.85
N VAL A 279 1.85 24.45 -1.54
CA VAL A 279 1.01 23.49 -2.27
C VAL A 279 1.78 22.75 -3.38
N LEU A 280 2.88 23.32 -3.87
CA LEU A 280 3.79 22.70 -4.84
C LEU A 280 5.02 22.03 -4.17
N GLY A 281 5.15 22.15 -2.85
CA GLY A 281 6.31 21.65 -2.10
C GLY A 281 6.34 20.13 -1.96
N LEU A 282 5.20 19.45 -2.16
CA LEU A 282 5.10 17.99 -2.11
C LEU A 282 4.12 17.49 -3.17
N GLU A 283 4.56 16.51 -3.96
CA GLU A 283 3.75 15.85 -4.99
C GLU A 283 3.80 14.32 -4.83
N HIS A 284 2.86 13.63 -5.46
CA HIS A 284 2.91 12.18 -5.59
C HIS A 284 3.92 11.79 -6.67
N LEU A 285 4.83 10.88 -6.34
CA LEU A 285 5.86 10.43 -7.27
C LEU A 285 5.35 9.36 -8.23
N ARG A 286 5.80 9.44 -9.48
CA ARG A 286 5.70 8.37 -10.47
C ARG A 286 6.76 7.29 -10.22
N TYR A 287 6.50 6.13 -10.80
CA TYR A 287 7.39 4.97 -10.72
C TYR A 287 8.84 5.24 -11.17
N ASP A 288 9.03 6.05 -12.22
CA ASP A 288 10.34 6.41 -12.74
C ASP A 288 11.12 7.33 -11.79
N GLU A 289 10.44 8.28 -11.16
CA GLU A 289 11.02 9.16 -10.13
C GLU A 289 11.41 8.37 -8.88
N VAL A 290 10.59 7.40 -8.46
CA VAL A 290 10.91 6.53 -7.33
C VAL A 290 12.16 5.69 -7.60
N LEU A 291 12.34 5.15 -8.81
CA LEU A 291 13.55 4.39 -9.14
C LEU A 291 14.80 5.27 -9.12
N ALA A 292 14.72 6.50 -9.64
CA ALA A 292 15.83 7.45 -9.58
C ALA A 292 16.24 7.73 -8.13
N ARG A 293 15.26 7.98 -7.26
CA ARG A 293 15.51 8.21 -5.83
C ARG A 293 16.13 7.03 -5.12
N ILE A 294 15.63 5.81 -5.34
CA ILE A 294 16.19 4.61 -4.70
C ILE A 294 17.66 4.40 -5.12
N ALA A 295 18.01 4.74 -6.36
CA ALA A 295 19.39 4.64 -6.83
C ALA A 295 20.34 5.64 -6.11
N GLU A 296 19.82 6.77 -5.65
CA GLU A 296 20.58 7.83 -4.98
C GLU A 296 20.56 7.71 -3.44
N GLU A 297 19.39 7.41 -2.87
CA GLU A 297 19.10 7.50 -1.43
C GLU A 297 18.91 6.12 -0.77
N GLY A 298 18.71 5.05 -1.53
CA GLY A 298 18.43 3.71 -1.01
C GLY A 298 16.98 3.52 -0.54
N ASP A 299 16.79 2.75 0.53
CA ASP A 299 15.46 2.47 1.09
C ASP A 299 15.04 3.53 2.12
N LEU A 300 14.30 4.54 1.66
CA LEU A 300 13.75 5.60 2.50
C LEU A 300 12.66 5.12 3.49
N PHE A 301 12.15 3.89 3.36
CA PHE A 301 11.19 3.34 4.33
C PHE A 301 11.88 2.74 5.57
N SER A 302 13.15 2.37 5.45
CA SER A 302 13.94 1.75 6.51
C SER A 302 15.05 2.67 7.05
N ALA A 303 15.05 3.93 6.61
CA ALA A 303 16.05 4.95 6.97
C ALA A 303 15.84 5.48 8.40
#